data_AF-A0A2T0KJ46-F1
#
_entry.id   AF-A0A2T0KJ46-F1
#
_cell.length_a   1.000
_cell.length_b   1.000
_cell.length_c   1.000
_cell.angle_alpha   90.00
_cell.angle_beta   90.00
_cell.angle_gamma   90.00
#
_symmetry.space_group_name_H-M   'P 1'
#
loop_
_entity.id
_entity.type
_entity.pdbx_description
1 polymer ?
#
loop_
_entity_poly.entity_id
_entity_poly.type
_entity_poly.pdbx_seq_one_letter_code
_entity_poly.pdbx_strand_id
1 'polypeptide(L)'
;MEETPSSSGARRPSRAASAKSAKSFTSGQTGNRAVRRTVKNVVSTSSAPKPVTTSSFHGFVSVQSRGTVALPPVLRKRYGLDKPGSQVEITERSDGVLELRPAIAVPASQAWFWAESWQEGERRADADIAAGRTTTYDNVEGFMDSLDIDE
;
A
#
# COMPACT_ATOMS: atom_id res chain seq x y z
N MET A 1 -32.87 48.42 -24.93
CA MET A 1 -33.71 48.12 -23.76
C MET A 1 -33.24 46.79 -23.25
N GLU A 2 -32.17 46.82 -22.45
CA GLU A 2 -32.19 46.85 -20.96
C GLU A 2 -32.07 45.41 -20.46
N GLU A 3 -31.27 45.02 -19.48
CA GLU A 3 -30.04 45.49 -18.85
C GLU A 3 -29.40 44.20 -18.28
N THR A 4 -28.08 44.20 -18.11
CA THR A 4 -27.38 43.35 -17.12
C THR A 4 -26.65 44.31 -16.16
N PRO A 5 -26.01 43.92 -15.03
CA PRO A 5 -25.96 42.63 -14.30
C PRO A 5 -26.08 42.81 -12.75
N SER A 6 -26.00 41.72 -11.96
CA SER A 6 -25.74 41.78 -10.50
C SER A 6 -24.50 40.99 -10.10
N SER A 7 -23.43 41.75 -9.85
CA SER A 7 -22.47 41.74 -8.72
C SER A 7 -22.07 40.45 -7.99
N SER A 8 -20.73 40.32 -7.84
CA SER A 8 -19.97 40.07 -6.58
C SER A 8 -19.00 38.89 -6.69
N GLY A 9 -17.68 38.98 -6.57
CA GLY A 9 -16.81 40.04 -6.05
C GLY A 9 -15.96 39.55 -4.87
N ALA A 10 -14.84 38.87 -5.12
CA ALA A 10 -13.60 38.76 -4.29
C ALA A 10 -12.78 37.57 -4.85
N ARG A 11 -11.44 37.56 -4.98
CA ARG A 11 -10.38 38.18 -4.19
C ARG A 11 -9.06 37.97 -4.94
N ARG A 12 -8.18 39.00 -4.94
CA ARG A 12 -6.70 38.96 -4.86
C ARG A 12 -6.01 39.97 -5.79
N PRO A 13 -5.34 40.97 -5.20
CA PRO A 13 -4.00 41.40 -5.59
C PRO A 13 -3.03 41.11 -4.42
N SER A 14 -1.72 41.29 -4.44
CA SER A 14 -0.64 41.35 -5.43
C SER A 14 0.66 41.37 -4.60
N ARG A 15 1.74 40.84 -5.18
CA ARG A 15 3.18 41.05 -4.91
C ARG A 15 3.64 42.08 -3.85
N ALA A 16 4.64 41.67 -3.06
CA ALA A 16 6.03 42.19 -3.03
C ALA A 16 6.63 42.54 -1.65
N ALA A 17 7.97 42.38 -1.61
CA ALA A 17 8.98 42.93 -0.71
C ALA A 17 9.23 42.21 0.63
N SER A 18 10.43 42.20 1.22
CA SER A 18 11.83 42.28 0.80
C SER A 18 12.65 42.31 2.11
N ALA A 19 13.80 41.62 2.11
CA ALA A 19 15.06 41.99 2.78
C ALA A 19 15.29 41.87 4.30
N LYS A 20 16.47 41.25 4.57
CA LYS A 20 17.47 41.47 5.66
C LYS A 20 17.13 40.91 7.05
N SER A 21 18.06 40.45 7.89
CA SER A 21 19.50 40.11 7.87
C SER A 21 19.82 39.87 9.36
N ALA A 22 20.56 38.82 9.74
CA ALA A 22 21.64 38.90 10.74
C ALA A 22 22.16 37.50 11.12
N LYS A 23 23.48 37.43 11.19
CA LYS A 23 24.33 36.31 11.54
C LYS A 23 24.33 36.09 13.06
N SER A 24 24.53 34.86 13.51
CA SER A 24 25.50 34.61 14.58
C SER A 24 26.14 33.23 14.41
N PHE A 25 27.44 33.30 14.17
CA PHE A 25 28.42 32.24 14.24
C PHE A 25 28.68 31.96 15.73
N THR A 26 28.78 30.71 16.14
CA THR A 26 29.51 30.37 17.37
C THR A 26 30.15 29.00 17.22
N SER A 27 31.47 29.02 17.20
CA SER A 27 32.35 27.86 17.29
C SER A 27 32.26 27.23 18.67
N GLY A 28 32.30 25.90 18.73
CA GLY A 28 32.43 25.15 19.98
C GLY A 28 33.03 23.78 19.70
N GLN A 29 34.36 23.75 19.68
CA GLN A 29 35.20 22.58 19.51
C GLN A 29 35.22 21.72 20.79
N THR A 30 35.31 20.41 20.58
CA THR A 30 35.98 19.40 21.44
C THR A 30 35.35 19.02 22.78
N GLY A 31 34.89 17.76 22.84
CA GLY A 31 34.65 17.03 24.07
C GLY A 31 34.59 15.52 23.80
N ASN A 32 35.74 14.93 23.44
CA ASN A 32 35.91 13.47 23.40
C ASN A 32 35.72 12.91 24.83
N ARG A 33 34.67 12.13 25.06
CA ARG A 33 34.56 11.32 26.29
C ARG A 33 34.07 9.91 26.00
N ALA A 34 35.04 9.00 26.06
CA ALA A 34 34.96 7.65 26.61
C ALA A 34 33.77 6.77 26.21
N VAL A 35 34.06 5.96 25.20
CA VAL A 35 33.70 4.54 25.06
C VAL A 35 33.14 3.90 26.34
N ARG A 36 31.85 3.56 26.29
CA ARG A 36 31.28 2.41 27.01
C ARG A 36 30.35 1.67 26.07
N ARG A 37 30.89 0.66 25.37
CA ARG A 37 30.11 -0.35 24.66
C ARG A 37 29.37 -1.20 25.69
N THR A 38 28.09 -0.90 25.91
CA THR A 38 27.17 -1.84 26.55
C THR A 38 26.54 -2.66 25.43
N VAL A 39 27.03 -3.88 25.24
CA VAL A 39 26.34 -4.89 24.45
C VAL A 39 25.06 -5.27 25.20
N LYS A 40 23.92 -4.74 24.76
CA LYS A 40 22.61 -5.20 25.22
C LYS A 40 22.30 -6.47 24.43
N ASN A 41 22.20 -7.59 25.12
CA ASN A 41 21.65 -8.83 24.58
C ASN A 41 20.29 -8.53 23.94
N VAL A 42 20.21 -8.64 22.60
CA VAL A 42 18.96 -8.71 21.87
C VAL A 42 18.45 -10.13 22.06
N VAL A 43 17.56 -10.32 23.04
CA VAL A 43 16.71 -11.50 23.12
C VAL A 43 15.80 -11.45 21.90
N SER A 44 15.97 -12.40 20.99
CA SER A 44 15.05 -12.69 19.90
C SER A 44 13.69 -13.07 20.48
N THR A 45 12.80 -12.09 20.64
CA THR A 45 11.37 -12.39 20.80
C THR A 45 10.83 -12.78 19.42
N SER A 46 10.90 -14.08 19.12
CA SER A 46 10.00 -14.70 18.15
C SER A 46 8.59 -14.54 18.69
N SER A 47 7.92 -13.46 18.29
CA SER A 47 6.49 -13.33 18.52
C SER A 47 5.82 -14.33 17.59
N ALA A 48 5.49 -15.51 18.12
CA ALA A 48 4.52 -16.38 17.47
C ALA A 48 3.31 -15.53 17.03
N PRO A 49 2.77 -15.72 15.82
CA PRO A 49 1.58 -15.00 15.41
C PRO A 49 0.51 -15.28 16.46
N LYS A 50 -0.01 -14.22 17.09
CA LYS A 50 -1.15 -14.36 17.99
C LYS A 50 -2.24 -15.12 17.22
N PRO A 51 -2.91 -16.11 17.83
CA PRO A 51 -4.01 -16.79 17.15
C PRO A 51 -4.99 -15.70 16.70
N VAL A 52 -5.13 -15.54 15.39
CA VAL A 52 -6.17 -14.69 14.83
C VAL A 52 -7.47 -15.35 15.26
N THR A 53 -8.13 -14.77 16.26
CA THR A 53 -9.44 -15.24 16.69
C THR A 53 -10.40 -14.88 15.56
N THR A 54 -10.46 -15.73 14.53
CA THR A 54 -11.40 -15.60 13.44
C THR A 54 -12.77 -15.78 14.05
N SER A 55 -13.48 -14.68 14.30
CA SER A 55 -14.88 -14.69 14.67
C SER A 55 -15.66 -15.36 13.54
N SER A 56 -15.84 -16.68 13.60
CA SER A 56 -16.55 -17.44 12.57
C SER A 56 -18.04 -17.13 12.67
N PHE A 57 -18.65 -16.68 11.58
CA PHE A 57 -20.11 -16.60 11.50
C PHE A 57 -20.66 -18.02 11.26
N HIS A 58 -21.62 -18.45 12.08
CA HIS A 58 -22.40 -19.66 11.84
C HIS A 58 -23.88 -19.31 12.01
N GLY A 59 -24.71 -19.77 11.08
CA GLY A 59 -26.15 -19.52 11.10
C GLY A 59 -26.81 -19.97 9.80
N PHE A 60 -28.13 -20.10 9.84
CA PHE A 60 -28.92 -20.45 8.67
C PHE A 60 -29.37 -19.20 7.92
N VAL A 61 -29.38 -19.28 6.60
CA VAL A 61 -29.96 -18.28 5.70
C VAL A 61 -30.90 -19.00 4.74
N SER A 62 -32.03 -18.37 4.44
CA SER A 62 -33.00 -18.94 3.50
C SER A 62 -32.58 -18.65 2.06
N VAL A 63 -32.72 -19.65 1.20
CA VAL A 63 -32.64 -19.47 -0.25
C VAL A 63 -33.99 -18.94 -0.73
N GLN A 64 -33.98 -17.78 -1.39
CA GLN A 64 -35.20 -17.19 -1.94
C GLN A 64 -35.65 -17.94 -3.21
N SER A 65 -36.86 -17.66 -3.70
CA SER A 65 -37.48 -18.37 -4.82
C SER A 65 -36.65 -18.39 -6.13
N ARG A 66 -35.77 -17.41 -6.33
CA ARG A 66 -34.88 -17.33 -7.50
C ARG A 66 -33.45 -17.84 -7.23
N GLY A 67 -33.22 -18.54 -6.13
CA GLY A 67 -31.89 -19.01 -5.74
C GLY A 67 -31.02 -17.96 -5.02
N THR A 68 -31.56 -16.77 -4.75
CA THR A 68 -30.80 -15.69 -4.08
C THR A 68 -30.56 -16.02 -2.61
N VAL A 69 -29.30 -15.96 -2.18
CA VAL A 69 -28.90 -16.01 -0.77
C VAL A 69 -28.37 -14.65 -0.35
N ALA A 70 -29.05 -14.00 0.60
CA ALA A 70 -28.58 -12.74 1.15
C ALA A 70 -27.49 -12.97 2.19
N LEU A 71 -26.25 -12.56 1.88
CA LEU A 71 -25.16 -12.63 2.85
C LEU A 71 -25.45 -11.72 4.06
N PRO A 72 -25.31 -12.23 5.30
CA PRO A 72 -25.45 -11.45 6.52
C PRO A 72 -24.65 -10.14 6.47
N PRO A 73 -25.19 -9.01 6.99
CA PRO A 73 -24.50 -7.72 6.94
C PRO A 73 -23.09 -7.74 7.53
N VAL A 74 -22.87 -8.53 8.57
CA VAL A 74 -21.54 -8.69 9.20
C VAL A 74 -20.51 -9.29 8.25
N LEU A 75 -20.92 -10.27 7.42
CA LEU A 75 -20.02 -10.89 6.44
C LEU A 75 -19.73 -9.95 5.29
N ARG A 76 -20.75 -9.22 4.81
CA ARG A 76 -20.56 -8.24 3.73
C ARG A 76 -19.56 -7.16 4.11
N LYS A 77 -19.73 -6.54 5.27
CA LYS A 77 -18.81 -5.49 5.76
C LYS A 77 -17.40 -6.04 6.00
N ARG A 78 -17.28 -7.22 6.60
CA ARG A 78 -15.99 -7.83 6.92
C ARG A 78 -15.15 -8.11 5.67
N TYR A 79 -15.78 -8.58 4.60
CA TYR A 79 -15.10 -8.93 3.35
C TYR A 79 -15.23 -7.88 2.25
N GLY A 80 -15.78 -6.70 2.57
CA GLY A 80 -15.96 -5.61 1.60
C GLY A 80 -16.93 -5.91 0.46
N LEU A 81 -17.84 -6.87 0.64
CA LEU A 81 -18.84 -7.28 -0.35
C LEU A 81 -20.07 -6.36 -0.40
N ASP A 82 -20.04 -5.27 0.37
CA ASP A 82 -21.02 -4.19 0.34
C ASP A 82 -20.69 -3.11 -0.70
N LYS A 83 -19.56 -3.23 -1.41
CA LYS A 83 -19.12 -2.30 -2.45
C LYS A 83 -19.69 -2.68 -3.83
N PRO A 84 -19.97 -1.70 -4.72
CA PRO A 84 -20.34 -1.98 -6.10
C PRO A 84 -19.29 -2.83 -6.82
N GLY A 85 -19.72 -3.81 -7.61
CA GLY A 85 -18.83 -4.69 -8.36
C GLY A 85 -18.12 -5.77 -7.53
N SER A 86 -18.44 -5.90 -6.24
CA SER A 86 -17.94 -7.00 -5.40
C SER A 86 -18.38 -8.35 -5.95
N GLN A 87 -17.45 -9.30 -6.02
CA GLN A 87 -17.69 -10.64 -6.55
C GLN A 87 -17.36 -11.70 -5.51
N VAL A 88 -17.98 -12.86 -5.67
CA VAL A 88 -17.71 -14.06 -4.87
C VAL A 88 -17.57 -15.21 -5.85
N GLU A 89 -16.47 -15.92 -5.76
CA GLU A 89 -16.28 -17.19 -6.45
C GLU A 89 -17.04 -18.29 -5.70
N ILE A 90 -17.76 -19.12 -6.45
CA ILE A 90 -18.49 -20.27 -5.92
C ILE A 90 -17.81 -21.53 -6.44
N THR A 91 -17.38 -22.39 -5.54
CA THR A 91 -16.82 -23.69 -5.86
C THR A 91 -17.63 -24.78 -5.17
N GLU A 92 -18.17 -25.73 -5.94
CA GLU A 92 -18.70 -26.97 -5.38
C GLU A 92 -17.53 -27.93 -5.14
N ARG A 93 -17.30 -28.27 -3.88
CA ARG A 93 -16.30 -29.27 -3.50
C ARG A 93 -16.84 -30.68 -3.66
N SER A 94 -15.93 -31.65 -3.74
CA SER A 94 -16.28 -33.08 -3.87
C SER A 94 -17.06 -33.66 -2.69
N ASP A 95 -17.02 -33.01 -1.53
CA ASP A 95 -17.78 -33.38 -0.33
C ASP A 95 -19.15 -32.70 -0.24
N GLY A 96 -19.57 -32.00 -1.31
CA GLY A 96 -20.87 -31.32 -1.38
C GLY A 96 -20.91 -29.96 -0.67
N VAL A 97 -19.77 -29.47 -0.18
CA VAL A 97 -19.69 -28.12 0.40
C VAL A 97 -19.61 -27.09 -0.72
N LEU A 98 -20.53 -26.12 -0.69
CA LEU A 98 -20.40 -24.90 -1.49
C LEU A 98 -19.48 -23.92 -0.77
N GLU A 99 -18.28 -23.74 -1.32
CA GLU A 99 -17.30 -22.77 -0.84
C GLU A 99 -17.49 -21.43 -1.53
N LEU A 100 -17.53 -20.35 -0.74
CA LEU A 100 -17.66 -18.99 -1.21
C LEU A 100 -16.37 -18.21 -0.89
N ARG A 101 -15.64 -17.79 -1.92
CA ARG A 101 -14.42 -17.00 -1.78
C ARG A 101 -14.64 -15.56 -2.27
N PRO A 102 -14.53 -14.53 -1.40
CA PRO A 102 -14.57 -13.13 -1.85
C PRO A 102 -13.49 -12.89 -2.91
N ALA A 103 -13.89 -12.31 -4.04
CA ALA A 103 -13.00 -12.01 -5.15
C ALA A 103 -12.91 -10.50 -5.36
N ILE A 104 -11.69 -10.01 -5.58
CA ILE A 104 -11.44 -8.62 -5.98
C ILE A 104 -11.36 -8.62 -7.50
N ALA A 105 -12.29 -7.93 -8.15
CA ALA A 105 -12.22 -7.72 -9.58
C ALA A 105 -11.05 -6.78 -9.91
N VAL A 106 -10.08 -7.28 -10.68
CA VAL A 106 -8.99 -6.47 -11.22
C VAL A 106 -9.41 -5.98 -12.61
N PRO A 107 -9.30 -4.68 -12.94
CA PRO A 107 -9.54 -4.20 -14.30
C PRO A 107 -8.70 -4.98 -15.31
N ALA A 108 -9.28 -5.34 -16.45
CA ALA A 108 -8.58 -6.16 -17.45
C ALA A 108 -7.24 -5.54 -17.92
N SER A 109 -7.17 -4.21 -18.01
CA SER A 109 -5.94 -3.48 -18.36
C SER A 109 -4.82 -3.57 -17.31
N GLN A 110 -5.11 -4.05 -16.11
CA GLN A 110 -4.16 -4.26 -15.01
C GLN A 110 -3.97 -5.75 -14.68
N ALA A 111 -4.69 -6.65 -15.37
CA ALA A 111 -4.61 -8.08 -15.13
C ALA A 111 -3.22 -8.65 -15.40
N TRP A 112 -2.45 -8.03 -16.31
CA TRP A 112 -1.08 -8.43 -16.64
C TRP A 112 -0.14 -8.44 -15.43
N PHE A 113 -0.36 -7.57 -14.44
CA PHE A 113 0.45 -7.52 -13.21
C PHE A 113 0.35 -8.84 -12.42
N TRP A 114 -0.81 -9.50 -12.52
CA TRP A 114 -1.09 -10.76 -11.82
C TRP A 114 -0.77 -12.00 -12.66
N ALA A 115 -0.19 -11.84 -13.85
CA ALA A 115 0.28 -12.98 -14.63
C ALA A 115 1.39 -13.71 -13.86
N GLU A 116 1.38 -15.04 -13.86
CA GLU A 116 2.33 -15.88 -13.11
C GLU A 116 3.79 -15.51 -13.43
N SER A 117 4.10 -15.26 -14.70
CA SER A 117 5.42 -14.83 -15.13
C SER A 117 5.87 -13.49 -14.52
N TRP A 118 4.95 -12.53 -14.39
CA TRP A 118 5.24 -11.25 -13.73
C TRP A 118 5.45 -11.45 -12.23
N GLN A 119 4.58 -12.22 -11.58
CA GLN A 119 4.69 -12.51 -10.16
C GLN A 119 5.98 -13.26 -9.80
N GLU A 120 6.47 -14.13 -10.69
CA GLU A 120 7.78 -14.77 -10.54
C GLU A 120 8.93 -13.77 -10.65
N GLY A 121 8.84 -12.83 -11.60
CA GLY A 121 9.78 -11.73 -11.74
C GLY A 121 9.87 -10.87 -10.48
N GLU A 122 8.72 -10.48 -9.93
CA GLU A 122 8.63 -9.71 -8.67
C GLU A 122 9.28 -10.49 -7.51
N ARG A 123 8.97 -11.78 -7.36
CA ARG A 123 9.55 -12.58 -6.27
C ARG A 123 11.07 -12.70 -6.38
N ARG A 124 11.59 -12.81 -7.60
CA ARG A 124 13.04 -12.82 -7.85
C ARG A 124 13.67 -11.48 -7.51
N ALA A 125 13.06 -10.38 -7.95
CA ALA A 125 13.53 -9.03 -7.62
C ALA A 125 13.56 -8.79 -6.11
N ASP A 126 12.50 -9.17 -5.38
CA ASP A 126 12.45 -9.12 -3.92
C ASP A 126 13.56 -9.96 -3.28
N ALA A 127 13.83 -11.16 -3.81
CA ALA A 127 14.91 -12.01 -3.34
C ALA A 127 16.31 -11.44 -3.62
N ASP A 128 16.48 -10.71 -4.72
CA ASP A 128 17.72 -10.00 -5.05
C ASP A 128 17.95 -8.82 -4.10
N ILE A 129 16.92 -8.01 -3.85
CA ILE A 129 16.94 -6.91 -2.87
C ILE A 129 17.27 -7.45 -1.47
N ALA A 130 16.56 -8.48 -1.03
CA ALA A 130 16.76 -9.06 0.30
C ALA A 130 18.17 -9.67 0.49
N ALA A 131 18.77 -10.19 -0.58
CA ALA A 131 20.12 -10.72 -0.57
C ALA A 131 21.20 -9.66 -0.82
N GLY A 132 20.83 -8.39 -1.04
CA GLY A 132 21.75 -7.31 -1.38
C GLY A 132 22.40 -7.47 -2.77
N ARG A 133 21.79 -8.24 -3.67
CA ARG A 133 22.19 -8.37 -5.09
C ARG A 133 21.68 -7.18 -5.91
N THR A 134 21.84 -5.99 -5.38
CA THR A 134 21.39 -4.72 -5.97
C THR A 134 22.54 -3.74 -5.97
N THR A 135 22.66 -2.97 -7.03
CA THR A 135 23.64 -1.88 -7.12
C THR A 135 22.91 -0.55 -6.87
N THR A 136 23.47 0.27 -5.99
CA THR A 136 23.00 1.64 -5.76
C THR A 136 24.01 2.61 -6.37
N TYR A 137 23.51 3.66 -7.00
CA TYR A 137 24.33 4.73 -7.57
C TYR A 137 24.03 6.04 -6.83
N ASP A 138 25.05 6.86 -6.61
CA ASP A 138 24.93 8.12 -5.86
C ASP A 138 24.22 9.23 -6.66
N ASN A 139 24.21 9.12 -7.99
CA ASN A 139 23.56 10.06 -8.90
C ASN A 139 23.05 9.36 -10.17
N VAL A 140 22.22 10.07 -10.94
CA VAL A 140 21.57 9.54 -12.14
C VAL A 140 22.61 9.28 -13.24
N GLU A 141 23.61 10.15 -13.39
CA GLU A 141 24.67 10.00 -14.38
C GLU A 141 25.40 8.65 -14.21
N GLY A 142 25.83 8.31 -13.00
CA GLY A 142 26.48 7.03 -12.71
C GLY A 142 25.59 5.81 -12.92
N PHE A 143 24.27 5.95 -12.78
CA PHE A 143 23.34 4.89 -13.17
C PHE A 143 23.26 4.74 -14.69
N MET A 144 23.14 5.84 -15.43
CA MET A 144 23.05 5.81 -16.90
C MET A 144 24.34 5.25 -17.53
N ASP A 145 25.51 5.65 -17.02
CA ASP A 145 26.81 5.09 -17.44
C ASP A 145 26.88 3.56 -17.25
N SER A 146 26.14 3.01 -16.28
CA SER A 146 26.08 1.56 -16.05
C SER A 146 25.16 0.80 -17.00
N LEU A 147 24.26 1.50 -17.71
CA LEU A 147 23.35 0.94 -18.70
C LEU A 147 23.90 1.03 -20.12
N ASP A 148 24.68 2.07 -20.41
CA ASP A 148 25.36 2.30 -21.69
C ASP A 148 26.62 1.42 -21.84
N ILE A 149 26.48 0.13 -21.48
CA ILE A 149 27.51 -0.88 -21.74
C ILE A 149 27.43 -1.20 -23.24
N ASP A 150 28.30 -0.59 -24.04
CA ASP A 150 28.59 -1.07 -25.39
C ASP A 150 29.05 -2.54 -25.30
N GLU A 151 28.39 -3.41 -26.07
CA GLU A 151 28.59 -4.87 -26.13
C GLU A 151 30.04 -5.29 -26.42
#